data_AF-A0A920LKI4-F1
#
_entry.id   AF-A0A920LKI4-F1
#
_cell.length_a   1.000
_cell.length_b   1.000
_cell.length_c   1.000
_cell.angle_alpha   90.00
_cell.angle_beta   90.00
_cell.angle_gamma   90.00
#
_symmetry.space_group_name_H-M   'P 1'
#
loop_
_entity.id
_entity.type
_entity.pdbx_description
1 polymer ?
#
loop_
_entity_poly.entity_id
_entity_poly.type
_entity_poly.pdbx_seq_one_letter_code
_entity_poly.pdbx_strand_id
1 'polypeptide(L)'
;MSSLHYEHYKFVADKGQKPLRVDKFLLNFIEFATRNKIQNAIKLGHVKINNIVVKSNHKVKSNDIVTVVYDKPKETYELVAQNIPINIEYEDNDIIIINKDAGMVVHPGHGNRQNT
;
A
#
# COMPACT_ATOMS: atom_id res chain seq x y z
N MET A 1 -10.36 -15.27 22.01
CA MET A 1 -9.24 -15.40 21.03
C MET A 1 -8.80 -13.99 20.68
N SER A 2 -7.58 -13.59 21.03
CA SER A 2 -7.07 -12.27 20.67
C SER A 2 -6.69 -12.32 19.19
N SER A 3 -7.48 -11.68 18.32
CA SER A 3 -7.14 -11.57 16.91
C SER A 3 -5.85 -10.75 16.79
N LEU A 4 -4.81 -11.35 16.23
CA LEU A 4 -3.54 -10.68 15.99
C LEU A 4 -3.78 -9.53 14.99
N HIS A 5 -3.50 -8.29 15.40
CA HIS A 5 -3.58 -7.12 14.53
C HIS A 5 -2.17 -6.59 14.27
N TYR A 6 -1.90 -6.28 13.01
CA TYR A 6 -0.62 -5.72 12.55
C TYR A 6 -0.81 -4.23 12.26
N GLU A 7 0.09 -3.40 12.80
CA GLU A 7 0.15 -1.97 12.45
C GLU A 7 0.80 -1.81 11.07
N HIS A 8 0.03 -1.32 10.08
CA HIS A 8 0.54 -1.10 8.72
C HIS A 8 1.07 0.32 8.54
N TYR A 9 0.45 1.27 9.24
CA TYR A 9 0.79 2.68 9.23
C TYR A 9 0.55 3.31 10.60
N LYS A 10 1.43 4.24 10.96
CA LYS A 10 1.29 5.11 12.13
C LYS A 10 1.78 6.50 11.78
N PHE A 11 0.91 7.47 11.98
CA PHE A 11 1.19 8.88 11.74
C PHE A 11 0.87 9.68 13.00
N VAL A 12 1.77 10.58 13.37
CA VAL A 12 1.53 11.55 14.44
C VAL A 12 1.22 12.87 13.78
N ALA A 13 0.05 13.43 14.07
CA ALA A 13 -0.36 14.72 13.55
C ALA A 13 0.52 15.83 14.14
N ASP A 14 1.09 16.68 13.27
CA ASP A 14 1.95 17.78 13.69
C ASP A 14 1.25 18.75 14.66
N LYS A 15 2.04 19.46 15.46
CA LYS A 15 1.52 20.48 16.40
C LYS A 15 0.64 21.54 15.71
N GLY A 16 0.92 21.85 14.44
CA GLY A 16 0.15 22.80 13.62
C GLY A 16 -1.04 22.20 12.87
N GLN A 17 -1.37 20.92 13.05
CA GLN A 17 -2.43 20.25 12.31
C GLN A 17 -3.80 20.91 12.56
N LYS A 18 -4.29 21.63 11.55
CA LYS A 18 -5.67 22.12 11.55
C LYS A 18 -6.64 20.93 11.45
N PRO A 19 -7.83 20.99 12.09
CA PRO A 19 -8.80 19.90 12.05
C PRO A 19 -9.12 19.44 10.63
N LEU A 20 -8.67 18.23 10.27
CA LEU A 20 -8.82 17.65 8.93
C LEU A 20 -9.49 16.29 9.04
N ARG A 21 -10.45 16.00 8.16
CA ARG A 21 -11.10 14.68 8.13
C ARG A 21 -10.05 13.57 7.99
N VAL A 22 -10.22 12.49 8.73
CA VAL A 22 -9.28 11.36 8.78
C VAL A 22 -9.02 10.74 7.41
N ASP A 23 -10.03 10.69 6.52
CA ASP A 23 -9.83 10.18 5.15
C ASP A 23 -8.88 11.07 4.34
N LYS A 24 -9.05 12.40 4.41
CA LYS A 24 -8.14 13.36 3.78
C LYS A 24 -6.76 13.37 4.43
N PHE A 25 -6.70 13.27 5.75
CA PHE A 25 -5.42 13.21 6.47
C PHE A 25 -4.59 12.03 5.98
N LEU A 26 -5.15 10.81 5.95
CA LEU A 26 -4.43 9.62 5.50
C LEU A 26 -4.01 9.66 4.03
N LEU A 27 -4.80 10.30 3.15
CA LEU A 27 -4.43 10.48 1.74
C LEU A 27 -3.16 11.32 1.53
N ASN A 28 -2.80 12.18 2.49
CA ASN A 28 -1.58 12.98 2.40
C ASN A 28 -0.31 12.16 2.67
N PHE A 29 -0.42 10.98 3.28
CA PHE A 29 0.73 10.19 3.75
C PHE A 29 0.82 8.80 3.12
N ILE A 30 -0.31 8.20 2.73
CA ILE A 30 -0.31 6.87 2.13
C ILE A 30 -0.33 7.02 0.61
N GLU A 31 0.85 6.91 0.01
CA GLU A 31 1.00 6.93 -1.45
C GLU A 31 0.15 5.86 -2.12
N PHE A 32 -0.38 6.20 -3.30
CA PHE A 32 -1.22 5.33 -4.13
C PHE A 32 -2.52 4.82 -3.45
N ALA A 33 -2.84 5.27 -2.23
CA ALA A 33 -4.10 4.92 -1.59
C ALA A 33 -5.25 5.65 -2.29
N THR A 34 -6.25 4.88 -2.73
CA THR A 34 -7.49 5.46 -3.20
C THR A 34 -8.36 5.90 -2.03
N ARG A 35 -9.12 6.99 -2.21
CA ARG A 35 -10.06 7.47 -1.20
C ARG A 35 -11.05 6.41 -0.76
N ASN A 36 -11.56 5.61 -1.71
CA ASN A 36 -12.51 4.53 -1.42
C ASN A 36 -11.89 3.46 -0.51
N LYS A 37 -10.63 3.08 -0.74
CA LYS A 37 -9.90 2.10 0.09
C LYS A 37 -9.76 2.58 1.54
N ILE A 38 -9.37 3.84 1.74
CA ILE A 38 -9.27 4.44 3.08
C ILE A 38 -10.64 4.52 3.77
N GLN A 39 -11.67 4.96 3.06
CA GLN A 39 -13.02 5.03 3.63
C GLN A 39 -13.56 3.66 4.03
N ASN A 40 -13.32 2.62 3.23
CA ASN A 40 -13.68 1.25 3.58
C ASN A 40 -12.89 0.74 4.79
N ALA A 41 -11.59 1.03 4.88
CA ALA A 41 -10.79 0.70 6.05
C ALA A 41 -11.35 1.36 7.34
N ILE A 42 -11.77 2.62 7.26
CA ILE A 42 -12.42 3.32 8.38
C ILE A 42 -13.75 2.65 8.74
N LYS A 43 -14.61 2.32 7.75
CA LYS A 43 -15.89 1.65 7.98
C LYS A 43 -15.75 0.29 8.64
N LEU A 44 -14.71 -0.46 8.27
CA LEU A 44 -14.38 -1.77 8.83
C LEU A 44 -13.67 -1.71 10.20
N GLY A 45 -13.40 -0.50 10.71
CA GLY A 45 -12.76 -0.32 12.02
C GLY A 45 -11.24 -0.51 12.03
N HIS A 46 -10.60 -0.55 10.86
CA HIS A 46 -9.14 -0.68 10.73
C HIS A 46 -8.38 0.62 11.01
N VAL A 47 -9.06 1.76 11.03
CA VAL A 47 -8.43 3.06 11.31
C VAL A 47 -8.79 3.51 12.73
N LYS A 48 -7.75 3.82 13.50
CA LYS A 48 -7.88 4.30 14.89
C LYS A 48 -7.20 5.64 15.07
N ILE A 49 -7.75 6.46 15.94
CA ILE A 49 -7.15 7.69 16.44
C ILE A 49 -7.00 7.54 17.94
N ASN A 50 -5.78 7.67 18.45
CA ASN A 50 -5.46 7.46 19.87
C ASN A 50 -6.02 6.13 20.39
N ASN A 51 -5.82 5.06 19.61
CA ASN A 51 -6.33 3.69 19.85
C ASN A 51 -7.85 3.50 19.80
N ILE A 52 -8.63 4.52 19.44
CA ILE A 52 -10.10 4.45 19.35
C ILE A 52 -10.52 4.37 17.88
N VAL A 53 -11.44 3.47 17.55
CA VAL A 53 -12.03 3.36 16.20
C VAL A 53 -12.90 4.59 15.92
N VAL A 54 -12.72 5.20 14.74
CA VAL A 54 -13.42 6.43 14.36
C VAL A 54 -14.28 6.25 13.11
N LYS A 55 -15.23 7.16 12.90
CA LYS A 55 -16.01 7.26 11.65
C LYS A 55 -15.28 8.14 10.64
N SER A 56 -15.63 8.02 9.35
CA SER A 56 -14.98 8.74 8.25
C SER A 56 -15.04 10.27 8.35
N ASN A 57 -16.00 10.82 9.10
CA ASN A 57 -16.14 12.25 9.34
C ASN A 57 -15.29 12.79 10.51
N HIS A 58 -14.62 11.92 11.27
CA HIS A 58 -13.78 12.33 12.38
C HIS A 58 -12.63 13.22 11.89
N LYS A 59 -12.32 14.28 12.65
CA LYS A 59 -11.26 15.23 12.31
C LYS A 59 -10.04 14.99 13.18
N VAL A 60 -8.91 14.70 12.54
CA VAL A 60 -7.58 14.63 13.14
C VAL A 60 -7.15 16.02 13.60
N LYS A 61 -6.65 16.12 14.83
CA LYS A 61 -6.16 17.33 15.48
C LYS A 61 -4.66 17.18 15.79
N SER A 62 -4.05 18.28 16.19
CA SER A 62 -2.65 18.29 16.63
C SER A 62 -2.35 17.22 17.67
N ASN A 63 -1.23 16.51 17.49
CA ASN A 63 -0.73 15.42 18.33
C ASN A 63 -1.59 14.15 18.35
N ASP A 64 -2.65 14.07 17.55
CA ASP A 64 -3.37 12.80 17.39
C ASP A 64 -2.47 11.74 16.76
N ILE A 65 -2.55 10.51 17.28
CA ILE A 65 -1.88 9.34 16.72
C ILE A 65 -2.89 8.59 15.87
N VAL A 66 -2.71 8.64 14.56
CA VAL A 66 -3.55 7.93 13.59
C VAL A 66 -2.87 6.62 13.19
N THR A 67 -3.53 5.49 13.44
CA THR A 67 -3.02 4.16 13.10
C THR A 67 -3.96 3.43 12.15
N VAL A 68 -3.37 2.63 11.26
CA VAL A 68 -4.10 1.71 10.38
C VAL A 68 -3.65 0.29 10.70
N VAL A 69 -4.59 -0.54 11.16
CA VAL A 69 -4.36 -1.89 11.65
C VAL A 69 -5.23 -2.91 10.92
N TYR A 70 -4.60 -3.96 10.41
CA TYR A 70 -5.27 -5.07 9.73
C TYR A 70 -4.98 -6.39 10.45
N ASP A 71 -5.79 -7.41 10.16
CA ASP A 71 -5.68 -8.78 10.65
C ASP A 71 -4.60 -9.61 9.94
N LYS A 72 -4.04 -9.07 8.85
CA LYS A 72 -2.93 -9.65 8.11
C LYS A 72 -1.68 -8.76 8.17
N PRO A 73 -0.47 -9.33 8.06
CA PRO A 73 0.75 -8.53 7.99
C PRO A 73 0.78 -7.65 6.74
N LYS A 74 1.62 -6.61 6.77
CA LYS A 74 1.85 -5.76 5.60
C LYS A 74 2.54 -6.59 4.52
N GLU A 75 1.92 -6.67 3.35
CA GLU A 75 2.55 -7.29 2.19
C GLU A 75 3.68 -6.39 1.70
N THR A 76 4.89 -6.94 1.64
CA THR A 76 6.01 -6.36 0.90
C THR A 76 5.93 -6.85 -0.54
N TYR A 77 6.02 -5.91 -1.48
CA TYR A 77 6.07 -6.20 -2.91
C TYR A 77 7.53 -6.03 -3.34
N GLU A 78 8.34 -7.03 -3.06
CA GLU A 78 9.74 -7.04 -3.47
C GLU A 78 9.85 -7.70 -4.85
N LEU A 79 10.42 -6.98 -5.82
CA LEU A 79 10.76 -7.53 -7.13
C LEU A 79 12.11 -8.23 -7.00
N VAL A 80 12.06 -9.55 -6.86
CA VAL A 80 13.25 -10.39 -6.79
C VAL A 80 13.59 -10.86 -8.20
N ALA A 81 14.86 -10.70 -8.59
CA ALA A 81 15.38 -11.24 -9.85
C ALA A 81 15.17 -12.76 -9.89
N GLN A 82 14.67 -13.25 -11.01
CA GLN A 82 14.35 -14.66 -11.21
C GLN A 82 15.17 -15.21 -12.36
N ASN A 83 15.60 -16.47 -12.25
CA ASN A 83 16.29 -17.17 -13.32
C ASN A 83 15.27 -17.66 -14.35
N ILE A 84 14.84 -16.76 -15.24
CA ILE A 84 13.88 -17.02 -16.32
C ILE A 84 14.67 -17.13 -17.64
N PRO A 85 14.47 -18.19 -18.45
CA PRO A 85 15.09 -18.25 -19.76
C PRO A 85 14.51 -17.15 -20.67
N ILE A 86 15.39 -16.34 -21.26
CA ILE A 86 15.01 -15.28 -22.20
C ILE A 86 15.69 -15.58 -23.53
N ASN A 87 14.91 -15.57 -24.61
CA ASN A 87 15.45 -15.65 -25.96
C ASN A 87 15.86 -14.24 -26.43
N ILE A 88 17.15 -14.00 -26.59
CA ILE A 88 17.72 -12.72 -26.99
C ILE A 88 18.07 -12.79 -28.48
N GLU A 89 17.42 -11.96 -29.28
CA GLU A 89 17.68 -11.86 -30.73
C GLU A 89 18.79 -10.85 -31.02
N TYR A 90 18.93 -9.83 -30.16
CA TYR A 90 19.94 -8.78 -30.29
C TYR A 90 20.22 -8.12 -28.93
N GLU A 91 21.47 -7.75 -28.67
CA GLU A 91 21.89 -7.01 -27.49
C GLU A 91 23.12 -6.14 -27.83
N ASP A 92 23.09 -4.89 -27.40
CA ASP A 92 24.24 -3.99 -27.41
C ASP A 92 24.34 -3.20 -26.08
N ASN A 93 25.17 -2.15 -26.05
CA ASN A 93 25.38 -1.36 -24.84
C ASN A 93 24.17 -0.52 -24.42
N ASP A 94 23.22 -0.30 -25.33
CA ASP A 94 22.10 0.62 -25.15
C ASP A 94 20.75 -0.10 -25.13
N ILE A 95 20.59 -1.18 -25.89
CA ILE A 95 19.31 -1.89 -26.05
C ILE A 95 19.45 -3.42 -26.08
N ILE A 96 18.36 -4.09 -25.72
CA ILE A 96 18.17 -5.53 -25.85
C ILE A 96 16.84 -5.81 -26.56
N ILE A 97 16.85 -6.74 -27.53
CA ILE A 97 15.66 -7.23 -28.23
C ILE A 97 15.45 -8.67 -27.83
N ILE A 98 14.32 -8.91 -27.16
CA ILE A 98 13.92 -10.23 -26.68
C ILE A 98 12.76 -10.77 -27.52
N ASN A 99 12.84 -12.05 -27.89
CA ASN A 99 11.75 -12.77 -28.51
C ASN A 99 11.00 -13.55 -27.42
N LYS A 100 9.99 -12.89 -26.86
CA LYS A 100 9.24 -13.40 -25.72
C LYS A 100 8.29 -14.53 -26.14
N ASP A 101 8.36 -15.65 -25.45
CA ASP A 101 7.40 -16.75 -25.62
C ASP A 101 5.94 -16.30 -25.39
N ALA A 102 5.03 -16.98 -26.08
CA ALA A 102 3.61 -16.83 -25.86
C ALA A 102 3.26 -17.20 -24.40
N GLY A 103 2.49 -16.35 -23.73
CA GLY A 103 2.08 -16.55 -22.33
C GLY A 103 3.03 -15.98 -21.27
N MET A 104 4.26 -15.58 -21.62
CA MET A 104 5.15 -14.87 -20.67
C MET A 104 4.64 -13.45 -20.39
N VAL A 105 4.68 -13.03 -19.12
CA VAL A 105 4.22 -11.71 -18.66
C VAL A 105 5.36 -10.70 -18.80
N VAL A 106 5.06 -9.45 -19.17
CA VAL A 106 6.07 -8.38 -19.42
C VAL A 106 6.25 -7.47 -18.22
N HIS A 107 5.17 -7.22 -17.47
CA HIS A 107 5.21 -6.46 -16.24
C HIS A 107 4.39 -7.15 -15.15
N PRO A 108 4.90 -7.23 -13.90
CA PRO A 108 4.13 -7.78 -12.80
C PRO A 108 2.84 -6.99 -12.60
N GLY A 109 1.74 -7.71 -12.44
CA GLY A 109 0.40 -7.14 -12.35
C GLY A 109 -0.49 -7.89 -11.36
N HIS A 110 -1.72 -7.39 -11.20
CA HIS A 110 -2.73 -8.13 -10.44
C HIS A 110 -2.98 -9.48 -11.12
N GLY A 111 -2.82 -10.58 -10.37
CA GLY A 111 -2.95 -11.95 -10.87
C GLY A 111 -1.64 -12.62 -11.30
N ASN A 112 -0.60 -11.84 -11.65
CA ASN A 112 0.71 -12.36 -12.05
C ASN A 112 1.82 -11.48 -11.45
N ARG A 113 2.25 -11.83 -10.24
CA ARG A 113 3.20 -11.03 -9.44
C ARG A 113 4.66 -11.44 -9.62
N GLN A 114 4.91 -12.55 -10.31
CA GLN A 114 6.21 -13.19 -10.53
C GLN A 114 6.25 -13.73 -11.97
N ASN A 115 7.39 -14.27 -12.41
CA ASN A 115 7.61 -14.79 -13.76
C ASN A 115 7.40 -13.74 -14.88
N THR A 116 8.07 -12.61 -14.71
CA THR A 116 8.05 -11.44 -15.60
C THR A 116 9.38 -10.74 -15.55
#